data_AF-V4BI73-F1
#
_entry.id   AF-V4BI73-F1
#
_cell.length_a   1.000
_cell.length_b   1.000
_cell.length_c   1.000
_cell.angle_alpha   90.00
_cell.angle_beta   90.00
_cell.angle_gamma   90.00
#
_symmetry.space_group_name_H-M   'P 1'
#
loop_
_entity.id
_entity.type
_entity.pdbx_description
1 polymer ?
#
loop_
_entity_poly.entity_id
_entity_poly.type
_entity_poly.pdbx_seq_one_letter_code
_entity_poly.pdbx_strand_id
1 'polypeptide(L)' 'MGCVFCKKNGETYEYYSTHVLKDNRGKVVCPILRKYTCPTCQATGDSAHTQRHCPLLNAKGFGK' A
#
# COMPACT_ATOMS: atom_id res chain seq x y z
N MET A 1 -5.30 -15.41 -6.42
CA MET A 1 -5.63 -14.26 -5.56
C MET A 1 -4.45 -14.08 -4.61
N GLY A 2 -3.71 -12.97 -4.64
CA GLY A 2 -2.48 -12.83 -3.85
C GLY A 2 -1.98 -11.40 -3.81
N CYS A 3 -1.14 -11.07 -2.83
CA CYS A 3 -0.67 -9.73 -2.56
C CYS A 3 0.43 -9.33 -3.53
N VAL A 4 0.07 -8.51 -4.51
CA VAL A 4 1.00 -7.98 -5.51
C VAL A 4 2.11 -7.11 -4.92
N PHE A 5 1.89 -6.50 -3.75
CA PHE A 5 2.90 -5.70 -3.06
C PHE A 5 3.99 -6.59 -2.46
N CYS A 6 3.60 -7.59 -1.67
CA CYS A 6 4.51 -8.58 -1.08
C CYS A 6 5.28 -9.34 -2.18
N LYS A 7 4.59 -9.77 -3.24
CA LYS A 7 5.25 -10.42 -4.39
C LYS A 7 6.33 -9.54 -5.02
N LYS A 8 6.07 -8.23 -5.18
CA LYS A 8 7.06 -7.28 -5.72
C LYS A 8 8.25 -7.05 -4.78
N ASN A 9 8.05 -7.17 -3.48
CA ASN A 9 9.10 -7.02 -2.48
C ASN A 9 9.91 -8.29 -2.24
N GLY A 10 9.67 -9.37 -3.01
CA GLY A 10 10.42 -10.62 -2.89
C GLY A 10 9.96 -11.53 -1.76
N GLU A 11 8.77 -11.31 -1.20
CA GLU A 11 8.18 -12.23 -0.23
C GLU A 11 7.96 -13.62 -0.84
N THR A 12 7.93 -14.66 0.01
CA THR A 12 7.72 -16.03 -0.44
C THR A 12 6.30 -16.23 -1.00
N TYR A 13 6.15 -17.19 -1.92
CA TYR A 13 4.84 -17.57 -2.44
C TYR A 13 3.84 -17.93 -1.35
N GLU A 14 4.29 -18.71 -0.36
CA GLU A 14 3.49 -19.09 0.80
C GLU A 14 2.97 -17.87 1.56
N TYR A 15 3.78 -16.81 1.68
CA TYR A 15 3.34 -15.59 2.35
C TYR A 15 2.40 -14.75 1.50
N TYR A 16 2.80 -14.36 0.28
CA TYR A 16 1.99 -13.43 -0.51
C TYR A 16 0.71 -14.05 -1.06
N SER A 17 0.58 -15.38 -1.08
CA SER A 17 -0.66 -16.05 -1.48
C SER A 17 -1.74 -16.07 -0.39
N THR A 18 -1.38 -15.78 0.88
CA THR A 18 -2.33 -15.81 2.03
C THR A 18 -3.29 -14.61 2.08
N HIS A 19 -2.98 -13.53 1.38
CA HIS A 19 -3.74 -12.29 1.45
C HIS A 19 -3.69 -11.51 0.14
N VAL A 20 -4.50 -10.46 0.03
CA VAL A 20 -4.49 -9.52 -1.11
C VAL A 20 -3.94 -8.16 -0.69
N LEU A 21 -3.61 -7.31 -1.66
CA LEU A 21 -3.16 -5.95 -1.34
C LEU A 21 -4.31 -5.11 -0.78
N LYS A 22 -5.47 -5.13 -1.45
CA LYS A 22 -6.68 -4.39 -1.10
C LYS A 22 -7.89 -5.31 -1.10
N ASP A 23 -8.85 -5.04 -0.21
CA ASP A 23 -10.16 -5.69 -0.21
C ASP A 23 -11.07 -5.16 -1.34
N ASN A 24 -12.29 -5.69 -1.42
CA ASN A 24 -13.29 -5.28 -2.41
C ASN A 24 -13.81 -3.84 -2.20
N ARG A 25 -13.53 -3.22 -1.05
CA ARG A 25 -13.86 -1.82 -0.73
C ARG A 25 -12.68 -0.89 -1.01
N GLY A 26 -11.56 -1.42 -1.51
CA GLY A 26 -10.34 -0.67 -1.81
C GLY A 26 -9.45 -0.37 -0.60
N LYS A 27 -9.76 -0.93 0.58
CA LYS A 27 -8.95 -0.74 1.80
C LYS A 27 -7.73 -1.63 1.78
N VAL A 28 -6.59 -1.13 2.25
CA VAL A 28 -5.35 -1.92 2.33
C VAL A 28 -5.44 -2.98 3.41
N VAL A 29 -5.35 -4.25 3.01
CA VAL A 29 -5.37 -5.40 3.94
C VAL A 29 -4.01 -6.09 4.07
N CYS A 30 -3.06 -5.79 3.18
CA CYS A 30 -1.70 -6.31 3.30
C CYS A 30 -1.07 -5.89 4.64
N PRO A 31 -0.67 -6.84 5.51
CA PRO A 31 -0.20 -6.53 6.86
C PRO A 31 1.11 -5.73 6.86
N ILE A 32 1.96 -5.88 5.84
CA ILE A 32 3.19 -5.09 5.70
C ILE A 32 2.85 -3.64 5.37
N LEU A 33 2.09 -3.41 4.30
CA LEU A 33 1.74 -2.06 3.88
C LEU A 33 0.86 -1.36 4.92
N ARG A 34 -0.07 -2.09 5.55
CA ARG A 34 -0.98 -1.56 6.58
C ARG A 34 -0.24 -1.02 7.82
N LYS A 35 0.94 -1.54 8.16
CA LYS A 35 1.81 -1.05 9.24
C LYS A 35 2.68 0.15 8.81
N TYR A 36 2.82 0.38 7.51
CA TYR A 36 3.60 1.49 7.00
C TYR A 36 2.84 2.80 7.15
N THR A 37 3.41 3.73 7.91
CA THR A 37 2.91 5.10 8.01
C THR A 37 3.62 5.96 6.98
N CYS A 38 2.84 6.61 6.10
CA CYS A 38 3.40 7.53 5.12
C CYS A 38 4.11 8.70 5.84
N PRO A 39 5.41 8.95 5.62
CA PRO A 39 6.12 10.02 6.31
C PRO A 39 5.62 11.42 5.91
N THR A 40 4.98 11.56 4.74
CA THR A 40 4.50 12.84 4.22
C THR A 40 3.11 13.23 4.72
N CYS A 41 2.15 12.30 4.68
CA CYS A 41 0.75 12.58 5.04
C CYS A 41 0.28 11.85 6.30
N GLN A 42 1.15 11.06 6.93
CA GLN A 42 0.86 10.27 8.14
C GLN A 42 -0.25 9.22 7.99
N ALA A 43 -0.70 8.93 6.77
CA ALA A 43 -1.67 7.87 6.53
C ALA A 43 -1.08 6.49 6.82
N THR A 44 -1.88 5.65 7.48
CA THR A 44 -1.53 4.27 7.88
C THR A 44 -2.81 3.42 7.90
N GLY A 45 -2.71 2.12 8.20
CA GLY A 45 -3.87 1.24 8.30
C GLY A 45 -4.58 1.02 6.95
N ASP A 46 -5.91 1.20 6.93
CA ASP A 46 -6.75 1.06 5.73
C ASP A 46 -6.31 1.97 4.58
N SER A 47 -5.75 3.14 4.92
CA SER A 47 -5.34 4.20 3.99
C SER A 47 -3.84 4.20 3.71
N ALA A 48 -3.11 3.17 4.20
CA ALA A 48 -1.67 3.09 4.01
C ALA A 48 -1.28 3.03 2.54
N HIS A 49 -0.17 3.67 2.21
CA HIS A 49 0.36 3.71 0.85
C HIS A 49 1.85 4.01 0.91
N THR A 50 2.59 3.60 -0.12
CA THR A 50 3.99 3.97 -0.23
C THR A 50 4.12 5.46 -0.56
N GLN A 51 5.24 6.07 -0.21
CA GLN A 51 5.51 7.49 -0.46
C GLN A 51 5.22 7.92 -1.91
N ARG A 52 5.54 7.10 -2.91
CA ARG A 52 5.24 7.37 -4.33
C ARG A 52 3.76 7.49 -4.68
N HIS A 53 2.90 6.87 -3.88
CA HIS A 53 1.44 6.93 -4.03
C HIS A 53 0.81 7.91 -3.05
N CYS A 54 1.61 8.75 -2.39
CA CYS A 54 1.09 9.73 -1.45
C CYS A 54 0.26 10.78 -2.19
N PRO A 55 -1.02 10.95 -1.82
CA PRO A 55 -1.86 11.96 -2.47
C PRO A 55 -1.33 13.36 -2.24
N LEU A 56 -0.62 13.65 -1.15
CA LEU A 56 0.00 14.97 -0.94
C LEU A 56 1.23 15.21 -1.83
N LEU A 57 1.95 14.15 -2.22
CA LEU A 57 3.07 14.27 -3.17
C LEU A 57 2.55 14.30 -4.60
N ASN A 58 1.53 13.51 -4.91
CA ASN A 58 0.93 13.45 -6.23
C ASN A 58 -0.01 14.64 -6.50
N ALA A 59 -0.57 15.27 -5.46
CA ALA A 59 -1.26 16.56 -5.56
C ALA A 59 -0.30 17.75 -5.63
N LYS A 60 1.00 17.55 -5.33
CA LYS A 60 2.09 18.43 -5.79
C LYS A 60 2.51 18.11 -7.23
N GLY A 61 1.68 17.39 -7.98
CA GLY A 61 1.55 17.63 -9.42
C GLY A 61 1.07 19.06 -9.58
N PHE A 62 2.01 19.94 -9.87
CA PHE A 62 1.83 21.30 -10.36
C PHE A 62 0.67 21.30 -11.37
N GLY A 63 -0.53 21.64 -10.90
CA GLY A 63 -1.51 22.24 -11.76
C GLY A 63 -0.93 23.59 -12.16
N LYS A 64 -0.66 23.73 -13.47
CA LYS A 64 -0.27 24.93 -14.25
C LYS A 64 1.18 24.94 -14.72
#